data_AF-M2Y8J8-F1
#
_entry.id   AF-M2Y8J8-F1
#
_cell.length_a   1.000
_cell.length_b   1.000
_cell.length_c   1.000
_cell.angle_alpha   90.00
_cell.angle_beta   90.00
_cell.angle_gamma   90.00
#
_symmetry.space_group_name_H-M   'P 1'
#
loop_
_entity.id
_entity.type
_entity.pdbx_description
1 polymer ?
#
loop_
_entity_poly.entity_id
_entity_poly.type
_entity_poly.pdbx_seq_one_letter_code
_entity_poly.pdbx_strand_id
1 'polypeptide(L)'
;MFSAKTLLRITCSFRFHSSFWFRSSSFCNQVKDQNSGKEDKEQVIFDSVVNRAFRHVYFRTLPLRRQPELKGKEKEICESIETEARQLCWKHRERVVDDRSAAHIHLSSMALSSYKTLLPLLDSDEERVLNIVGRGFGLADVSSSSKSGLQWILQFMLLVSLNKLRTLKRMAENIERDFGKGFDIVQESEVDSNNKLVAHQMVVRRCLYHDFFVAEGYPQVTRLFCALDRSYFGEVKEKRHGVRFTLSQTLVDSDSCIFRLEKTRR
;
A
#
# COMPACT_ATOMS: atom_id res chain seq x y z
N MET A 1 31.35 16.23 12.30
CA MET A 1 30.08 16.71 12.90
C MET A 1 29.30 17.47 11.85
N PHE A 2 28.17 16.94 11.37
CA PHE A 2 27.38 17.61 10.32
C PHE A 2 26.42 18.64 10.94
N SER A 3 26.37 19.84 10.35
CA SER A 3 25.52 20.96 10.78
C SER A 3 24.03 20.62 10.67
N ALA A 4 23.24 21.07 11.65
CA ALA A 4 21.79 20.88 11.74
C ALA A 4 21.01 21.34 10.47
N LYS A 5 21.57 22.26 9.68
CA LYS A 5 20.99 22.68 8.39
C LYS A 5 21.08 21.62 7.28
N THR A 6 22.03 20.69 7.36
CA THR A 6 22.20 19.59 6.39
C THR A 6 21.23 18.45 6.67
N LEU A 7 20.94 18.17 7.95
CA LEU A 7 19.90 17.23 8.38
C LEU A 7 18.48 17.70 8.03
N LEU A 8 18.22 19.01 8.00
CA LEU A 8 16.93 19.56 7.56
C LEU A 8 16.69 19.47 6.04
N ARG A 9 17.73 19.47 5.20
CA ARG A 9 17.57 19.32 3.74
C ARG A 9 17.34 17.87 3.31
N ILE A 10 17.92 16.89 4.02
CA ILE A 10 17.72 15.46 3.72
C ILE A 10 16.33 14.98 4.20
N THR A 11 15.80 15.57 5.28
CA THR A 11 14.46 15.21 5.81
C THR A 11 13.30 15.78 4.99
N CYS A 12 13.50 16.85 4.21
CA CYS A 12 12.45 17.41 3.35
C CYS A 12 12.17 16.56 2.10
N SER A 13 13.15 15.78 1.62
CA SER A 13 12.95 14.87 0.47
C SER A 13 12.34 13.51 0.84
N PHE A 14 12.32 13.17 2.14
CA PHE A 14 11.85 11.85 2.64
C PHE A 14 10.47 11.88 3.31
N ARG A 15 9.76 13.01 3.25
CA ARG A 15 8.46 13.23 3.94
C ARG A 15 7.23 12.70 3.22
N PHE A 16 7.38 11.90 2.15
CA PHE A 16 6.31 11.67 1.15
C PHE A 16 5.66 10.27 1.14
N HIS A 17 5.84 9.40 2.15
CA HIS A 17 5.34 8.01 2.06
C HIS A 17 4.17 7.67 3.00
N SER A 18 3.09 7.19 2.36
CA SER A 18 1.81 6.60 2.81
C SER A 18 0.86 7.44 3.68
N SER A 19 1.30 8.00 4.83
CA SER A 19 0.36 8.61 5.79
C SER A 19 -0.26 9.92 5.31
N PHE A 20 0.44 10.64 4.42
CA PHE A 20 -0.04 11.90 3.84
C PHE A 20 -1.07 11.66 2.72
N TRP A 21 -0.98 10.54 2.01
CA TRP A 21 -1.88 10.25 0.90
C TRP A 21 -3.32 10.03 1.35
N PHE A 22 -3.51 9.48 2.57
CA PHE A 22 -4.85 9.24 3.10
C PHE A 22 -5.31 10.32 4.10
N ARG A 23 -4.42 11.05 4.81
CA ARG A 23 -4.85 12.06 5.80
C ARG A 23 -5.29 13.42 5.25
N SER A 24 -5.25 13.70 3.94
CA SER A 24 -5.72 15.00 3.40
C SER A 24 -7.25 15.07 3.17
N SER A 25 -8.06 14.43 4.02
CA SER A 25 -9.52 14.56 3.93
C SER A 25 -10.00 16.01 4.11
N SER A 26 -9.21 16.86 4.77
CA SER A 26 -9.51 18.30 4.88
C SER A 26 -9.25 19.10 3.59
N PHE A 27 -8.53 18.53 2.61
CA PHE A 27 -8.34 19.16 1.29
C PHE A 27 -9.43 18.73 0.29
N CYS A 28 -10.10 17.59 0.50
CA CYS A 28 -11.25 17.15 -0.31
C CYS A 28 -12.54 17.93 -0.01
N ASN A 29 -12.67 18.59 1.14
CA ASN A 29 -13.88 19.36 1.47
C ASN A 29 -14.04 20.65 0.66
N GLN A 30 -13.08 21.02 -0.20
CA GLN A 30 -13.19 22.15 -1.12
C GLN A 30 -13.75 21.78 -2.50
N VAL A 31 -14.08 20.50 -2.75
CA VAL A 31 -14.69 20.04 -4.01
C VAL A 31 -16.18 19.72 -3.79
N LYS A 32 -16.91 20.61 -3.11
CA LYS A 32 -18.36 20.44 -2.89
C LYS A 32 -19.27 21.41 -3.63
N ASP A 33 -18.72 22.37 -4.37
CA ASP A 33 -19.51 23.34 -5.14
C ASP A 33 -19.08 23.43 -6.61
N GLN A 34 -19.02 22.28 -7.31
CA GLN A 34 -19.06 22.28 -8.76
C GLN A 34 -20.20 21.38 -9.26
N ASN A 35 -21.33 22.04 -9.50
CA ASN A 35 -22.32 21.62 -10.48
C ASN A 35 -21.65 21.64 -11.87
N SER A 36 -21.21 20.50 -12.39
CA SER A 36 -20.86 20.30 -13.80
C SER A 36 -21.17 18.86 -14.21
N GLY A 37 -21.93 18.71 -15.30
CA GLY A 37 -22.44 17.42 -15.75
C GLY A 37 -21.35 16.46 -16.20
N LYS A 38 -21.51 15.17 -15.87
CA LYS A 38 -20.69 14.04 -16.39
C LYS A 38 -19.25 14.43 -16.70
N GLU A 39 -18.55 15.06 -15.76
CA GLU A 39 -17.10 15.02 -15.82
C GLU A 39 -16.70 13.55 -15.85
N ASP A 40 -15.82 13.25 -16.80
CA ASP A 40 -15.45 11.89 -17.11
C ASP A 40 -14.86 11.26 -15.84
N LYS A 41 -15.55 10.26 -15.26
CA LYS A 41 -15.10 9.57 -14.04
C LYS A 41 -13.65 9.08 -14.19
N GLU A 42 -13.21 8.84 -15.43
CA GLU A 42 -11.81 8.56 -15.77
C GLU A 42 -10.85 9.64 -15.25
N GLN A 43 -11.14 10.90 -15.55
CA GLN A 43 -10.30 12.05 -15.26
C GLN A 43 -10.20 12.27 -13.75
N VAL A 44 -11.27 11.98 -13.01
CA VAL A 44 -11.30 12.06 -11.55
C VAL A 44 -10.40 11.00 -10.91
N ILE A 45 -10.42 9.77 -11.42
CA ILE A 45 -9.60 8.67 -10.88
C ILE A 45 -8.12 8.90 -11.24
N PHE A 46 -7.79 9.16 -12.50
CA PHE A 46 -6.40 9.16 -12.93
C PHE A 46 -5.69 10.49 -12.64
N ASP A 47 -6.35 11.64 -12.82
CA ASP A 47 -5.68 12.95 -12.81
C ASP A 47 -5.77 13.72 -11.49
N SER A 48 -6.27 13.06 -10.44
CA SER A 48 -6.19 13.60 -9.09
C SER A 48 -4.74 13.99 -8.74
N VAL A 49 -4.56 15.10 -8.00
CA VAL A 49 -3.23 15.60 -7.60
C VAL A 49 -2.43 14.52 -6.86
N VAL A 50 -3.13 13.75 -6.03
CA VAL A 50 -2.57 12.61 -5.30
C VAL A 50 -2.06 11.54 -6.26
N ASN A 51 -2.86 11.12 -7.22
CA ASN A 51 -2.49 10.05 -8.14
C ASN A 51 -1.36 10.47 -9.10
N ARG A 52 -1.34 11.73 -9.56
CA ARG A 52 -0.22 12.30 -10.33
C ARG A 52 1.09 12.27 -9.56
N ALA A 53 1.08 12.72 -8.30
CA ALA A 53 2.29 12.71 -7.49
C ALA A 53 2.74 11.28 -7.17
N PHE A 54 1.80 10.36 -6.93
CA PHE A 54 2.13 8.93 -6.77
C PHE A 54 2.82 8.37 -8.02
N ARG A 55 2.25 8.56 -9.23
CA ARG A 55 2.85 8.07 -10.49
C ARG A 55 4.27 8.54 -10.67
N HIS A 56 4.52 9.83 -10.40
CA HIS A 56 5.87 10.39 -10.47
C HIS A 56 6.85 9.70 -9.52
N VAL A 57 6.46 9.44 -8.28
CA VAL A 57 7.30 8.71 -7.31
C VAL A 57 7.48 7.24 -7.73
N TYR A 58 6.41 6.60 -8.17
CA TYR A 58 6.40 5.21 -8.63
C TYR A 58 7.39 5.00 -9.78
N PHE A 59 7.30 5.79 -10.86
CA PHE A 59 8.21 5.65 -12.00
C PHE A 59 9.68 5.99 -11.67
N ARG A 60 9.94 6.84 -10.67
CA ARG A 60 11.31 7.12 -10.22
C ARG A 60 11.90 6.01 -9.35
N THR A 61 11.05 5.23 -8.69
CA THR A 61 11.47 4.14 -7.80
C THR A 61 11.50 2.79 -8.50
N LEU A 62 10.78 2.64 -9.62
CA LEU A 62 10.80 1.47 -10.46
C LEU A 62 12.23 1.24 -10.99
N PRO A 63 12.90 0.12 -10.67
CA PRO A 63 14.32 -0.07 -10.92
C PRO A 63 14.62 -0.49 -12.38
N LEU A 64 13.98 0.14 -13.37
CA LEU A 64 14.12 -0.19 -14.80
C LEU A 64 15.57 -0.11 -15.26
N ARG A 65 16.29 0.94 -14.86
CA ARG A 65 17.72 1.16 -15.21
C ARG A 65 18.67 0.10 -14.64
N ARG A 66 18.22 -0.68 -13.65
CA ARG A 66 19.02 -1.77 -13.07
C ARG A 66 18.86 -3.09 -13.83
N GLN A 67 17.93 -3.16 -14.79
CA GLN A 67 17.71 -4.31 -15.63
C GLN A 67 18.43 -4.09 -16.98
N PRO A 68 19.46 -4.88 -17.32
CA PRO A 68 20.19 -4.74 -18.58
C PRO A 68 19.28 -4.74 -19.83
N GLU A 69 18.22 -5.54 -19.82
CA GLU A 69 17.27 -5.78 -20.91
C GLU A 69 16.38 -4.56 -21.19
N LEU A 70 16.19 -3.70 -20.18
CA LEU A 70 15.29 -2.54 -20.24
C LEU A 70 16.04 -1.23 -20.46
N LYS A 71 17.38 -1.26 -20.50
CA LYS A 71 18.23 -0.07 -20.59
C LYS A 71 17.96 0.68 -21.89
N GLY A 72 17.67 1.98 -21.78
CA GLY A 72 17.35 2.85 -22.91
C GLY A 72 15.88 2.81 -23.37
N LYS A 73 15.07 1.90 -22.82
CA LYS A 73 13.62 1.78 -23.09
C LYS A 73 12.75 2.34 -21.96
N GLU A 74 13.35 2.99 -20.97
CA GLU A 74 12.64 3.35 -19.73
C GLU A 74 11.47 4.29 -19.98
N LYS A 75 11.65 5.25 -20.90
CA LYS A 75 10.59 6.21 -21.25
C LYS A 75 9.40 5.50 -21.92
N GLU A 76 9.67 4.68 -22.93
CA GLU A 76 8.65 3.91 -23.66
C GLU A 76 7.88 2.96 -22.73
N ILE A 77 8.60 2.27 -21.84
CA ILE A 77 8.01 1.40 -20.82
C ILE A 77 7.08 2.21 -19.90
N CYS A 78 7.54 3.35 -19.36
CA CYS A 78 6.69 4.18 -18.50
C CYS A 78 5.43 4.69 -19.23
N GLU A 79 5.56 5.11 -20.49
CA GLU A 79 4.42 5.57 -21.32
C GLU A 79 3.42 4.43 -21.60
N SER A 80 3.93 3.21 -21.86
CA SER A 80 3.10 2.01 -22.03
C SER A 80 2.33 1.67 -20.75
N ILE A 81 3.03 1.63 -19.60
CA ILE A 81 2.44 1.39 -18.28
C ILE A 81 1.36 2.43 -17.96
N GLU A 82 1.62 3.71 -18.23
CA GLU A 82 0.68 4.79 -17.93
C GLU A 82 -0.57 4.70 -18.82
N THR A 83 -0.39 4.41 -20.11
CA THR A 83 -1.49 4.26 -21.07
C THR A 83 -2.40 3.11 -20.69
N GLU A 84 -1.83 1.94 -20.38
CA GLU A 84 -2.60 0.77 -19.97
C GLU A 84 -3.25 0.97 -18.59
N ALA A 85 -2.56 1.60 -17.64
CA ALA A 85 -3.15 1.92 -16.33
C ALA A 85 -4.38 2.83 -16.45
N ARG A 86 -4.35 3.81 -17.36
CA ARG A 86 -5.50 4.68 -17.64
C ARG A 86 -6.69 3.87 -18.18
N GLN A 87 -6.45 2.97 -19.14
CA GLN A 87 -7.48 2.10 -19.68
C GLN A 87 -8.09 1.18 -18.60
N LEU A 88 -7.27 0.63 -17.70
CA LEU A 88 -7.74 -0.18 -16.57
C LEU A 88 -8.57 0.65 -15.58
N CYS A 89 -8.15 1.87 -15.25
CA CYS A 89 -8.95 2.78 -14.42
C CYS A 89 -10.32 3.05 -15.04
N TRP A 90 -10.38 3.31 -16.34
CA TRP A 90 -11.64 3.49 -17.06
C TRP A 90 -12.51 2.23 -17.02
N LYS A 91 -11.92 1.06 -17.32
CA LYS A 91 -12.61 -0.23 -17.33
C LYS A 91 -13.26 -0.56 -15.97
N HIS A 92 -12.56 -0.27 -14.88
CA HIS A 92 -13.02 -0.58 -13.52
C HIS A 92 -13.66 0.60 -12.78
N ARG A 93 -13.99 1.70 -13.46
CA ARG A 93 -14.59 2.89 -12.84
C ARG A 93 -15.86 2.62 -12.03
N GLU A 94 -16.65 1.62 -12.41
CA GLU A 94 -17.88 1.25 -11.69
C GLU A 94 -17.61 0.54 -10.36
N ARG A 95 -16.36 0.13 -10.11
CA ARG A 95 -15.92 -0.40 -8.80
C ARG A 95 -15.53 0.71 -7.81
N VAL A 96 -15.52 1.97 -8.26
CA VAL A 96 -15.26 3.12 -7.40
C VAL A 96 -16.52 3.47 -6.61
N VAL A 97 -16.52 3.09 -5.34
CA VAL A 97 -17.63 3.29 -4.39
C VAL A 97 -17.39 4.47 -3.43
N ASP A 98 -16.16 4.97 -3.39
CA ASP A 98 -15.71 6.17 -2.66
C ASP A 98 -14.32 6.63 -3.15
N ASP A 99 -13.85 7.79 -2.66
CA ASP A 99 -12.54 8.37 -3.02
C ASP A 99 -11.35 7.42 -2.73
N ARG A 100 -11.47 6.56 -1.71
CA ARG A 100 -10.42 5.60 -1.36
C ARG A 100 -10.31 4.51 -2.39
N SER A 101 -11.45 3.91 -2.75
CA SER A 101 -11.53 2.91 -3.80
C SER A 101 -11.02 3.46 -5.14
N ALA A 102 -11.23 4.75 -5.44
CA ALA A 102 -10.62 5.39 -6.63
C ALA A 102 -9.08 5.34 -6.59
N ALA A 103 -8.48 5.70 -5.46
CA ALA A 103 -7.03 5.60 -5.27
C ALA A 103 -6.55 4.15 -5.37
N HIS A 104 -7.27 3.20 -4.75
CA HIS A 104 -6.92 1.79 -4.80
C HIS A 104 -7.05 1.18 -6.21
N ILE A 105 -8.06 1.58 -6.99
CA ILE A 105 -8.17 1.20 -8.41
C ILE A 105 -6.97 1.75 -9.19
N HIS A 106 -6.59 3.02 -8.98
CA HIS A 106 -5.39 3.57 -9.62
C HIS A 106 -4.11 2.80 -9.26
N LEU A 107 -3.89 2.47 -7.98
CA LEU A 107 -2.74 1.66 -7.56
C LEU A 107 -2.76 0.26 -8.20
N SER A 108 -3.93 -0.37 -8.26
CA SER A 108 -4.11 -1.70 -8.87
C SER A 108 -3.82 -1.68 -10.36
N SER A 109 -4.34 -0.67 -11.07
CA SER A 109 -4.08 -0.43 -12.48
C SER A 109 -2.59 -0.24 -12.76
N MET A 110 -1.89 0.56 -11.95
CA MET A 110 -0.45 0.77 -12.07
C MET A 110 0.36 -0.51 -11.84
N ALA A 111 -0.01 -1.31 -10.84
CA ALA A 111 0.65 -2.58 -10.56
C ALA A 111 0.47 -3.58 -11.70
N LEU A 112 -0.78 -3.74 -12.18
CA LEU A 112 -1.09 -4.69 -13.24
C LEU A 112 -0.49 -4.27 -14.59
N SER A 113 -0.58 -3.00 -14.97
CA SER A 113 0.02 -2.54 -16.22
C SER A 113 1.54 -2.72 -16.19
N SER A 114 2.18 -2.38 -15.07
CA SER A 114 3.62 -2.64 -14.89
C SER A 114 3.96 -4.12 -15.02
N TYR A 115 3.17 -5.00 -14.42
CA TYR A 115 3.35 -6.44 -14.54
C TYR A 115 3.22 -6.89 -16.00
N LYS A 116 2.14 -6.51 -16.69
CA LYS A 116 1.87 -6.91 -18.08
C LYS A 116 2.89 -6.36 -19.07
N THR A 117 3.34 -5.13 -18.89
CA THR A 117 4.38 -4.52 -19.74
C THR A 117 5.74 -5.19 -19.53
N LEU A 118 6.12 -5.48 -18.28
CA LEU A 118 7.46 -5.98 -17.96
C LEU A 118 7.61 -7.49 -18.18
N LEU A 119 6.55 -8.29 -18.00
CA LEU A 119 6.59 -9.74 -18.12
C LEU A 119 7.19 -10.24 -19.45
N PRO A 120 6.72 -9.79 -20.64
CA PRO A 120 7.31 -10.23 -21.90
C PRO A 120 8.72 -9.67 -22.15
N LEU A 121 9.13 -8.59 -21.46
CA LEU A 121 10.45 -7.98 -21.59
C LEU A 121 11.52 -8.63 -20.69
N LEU A 122 11.10 -9.49 -19.75
CA LEU A 122 11.93 -10.16 -18.76
C LEU A 122 11.74 -11.67 -18.81
N ASP A 123 11.68 -12.22 -20.03
CA ASP A 123 11.62 -13.66 -20.31
C ASP A 123 10.46 -14.40 -19.62
N SER A 124 9.36 -13.71 -19.34
CA SER A 124 8.20 -14.24 -18.59
C SER A 124 8.53 -14.71 -17.16
N ASP A 125 9.58 -14.18 -16.54
CA ASP A 125 9.91 -14.43 -15.14
C ASP A 125 8.98 -13.65 -14.19
N GLU A 126 7.89 -14.29 -13.77
CA GLU A 126 6.86 -13.67 -12.92
C GLU A 126 7.42 -13.15 -11.59
N GLU A 127 8.25 -13.93 -10.91
CA GLU A 127 8.80 -13.56 -9.60
C GLU A 127 9.75 -12.36 -9.73
N ARG A 128 10.61 -12.34 -10.75
CA ARG A 128 11.47 -11.17 -11.03
C ARG A 128 10.65 -9.92 -11.31
N VAL A 129 9.58 -10.04 -12.10
CA VAL A 129 8.69 -8.92 -12.43
C VAL A 129 7.97 -8.41 -11.18
N LEU A 130 7.37 -9.30 -10.39
CA LEU A 130 6.69 -8.93 -9.14
C LEU A 130 7.65 -8.23 -8.17
N ASN A 131 8.90 -8.69 -8.06
CA ASN A 131 9.91 -8.03 -7.24
C ASN A 131 10.25 -6.61 -7.76
N ILE A 132 10.36 -6.42 -9.08
CA ILE A 132 10.59 -5.10 -9.70
C ILE A 132 9.41 -4.16 -9.44
N VAL A 133 8.18 -4.62 -9.71
CA VAL A 133 6.95 -3.84 -9.50
C VAL A 133 6.80 -3.49 -8.01
N GLY A 134 7.00 -4.47 -7.12
CA GLY A 134 6.95 -4.28 -5.68
C GLY A 134 7.90 -3.20 -5.16
N ARG A 135 9.12 -3.12 -5.71
CA ARG A 135 10.07 -2.04 -5.39
C ARG A 135 9.56 -0.66 -5.79
N GLY A 136 8.80 -0.54 -6.87
CA GLY A 136 8.11 0.69 -7.24
C GLY A 136 7.07 1.14 -6.20
N PHE A 137 6.47 0.19 -5.47
CA PHE A 137 5.60 0.47 -4.32
C PHE A 137 6.35 0.63 -2.99
N GLY A 138 7.69 0.55 -3.00
CA GLY A 138 8.52 0.69 -1.80
C GLY A 138 8.66 -0.61 -0.99
N LEU A 139 8.35 -1.77 -1.56
CA LEU A 139 8.82 -3.04 -0.99
C LEU A 139 10.34 -3.07 -1.09
N ALA A 140 11.01 -2.95 0.05
CA ALA A 140 12.46 -3.04 0.11
C ALA A 140 12.91 -4.49 -0.11
N ASP A 141 14.07 -4.67 -0.75
CA ASP A 141 14.77 -5.95 -0.64
C ASP A 141 15.08 -6.20 0.84
N VAL A 142 14.73 -7.39 1.32
CA VAL A 142 15.05 -7.87 2.68
C VAL A 142 16.55 -7.72 3.01
N SER A 143 17.42 -7.69 1.99
CA SER A 143 18.86 -7.51 2.11
C SER A 143 19.34 -6.06 2.26
N SER A 144 18.51 -5.07 1.95
CA SER A 144 18.90 -3.66 2.03
C SER A 144 18.48 -3.07 3.39
N SER A 145 19.44 -2.75 4.24
CA SER A 145 19.23 -2.21 5.60
C SER A 145 18.55 -0.81 5.65
N SER A 146 18.04 -0.32 4.52
CA SER A 146 17.37 0.98 4.44
C SER A 146 15.90 0.81 4.78
N LYS A 147 15.59 0.81 6.09
CA LYS A 147 14.20 0.88 6.57
C LYS A 147 13.50 2.07 5.93
N SER A 148 12.30 1.86 5.42
CA SER A 148 11.52 2.97 4.87
C SER A 148 11.26 4.02 5.96
N GLY A 149 11.14 5.30 5.60
CA GLY A 149 10.91 6.37 6.58
C GLY A 149 9.70 6.11 7.47
N LEU A 150 8.67 5.44 6.93
CA LEU A 150 7.50 5.02 7.67
C LEU A 150 7.79 3.91 8.69
N GLN A 151 8.58 2.90 8.29
CA GLN A 151 9.01 1.85 9.23
C GLN A 151 9.77 2.46 10.41
N TRP A 152 10.60 3.48 10.16
CA TRP A 152 11.29 4.19 11.24
C TRP A 152 10.32 4.91 12.18
N ILE A 153 9.31 5.60 11.63
CA ILE A 153 8.25 6.26 12.42
C ILE A 153 7.48 5.23 13.25
N LEU A 154 7.10 4.09 12.68
CA LEU A 154 6.43 3.01 13.40
C LEU A 154 7.30 2.48 14.55
N GLN A 155 8.58 2.20 14.29
CA GLN A 155 9.52 1.75 15.31
C GLN A 155 9.67 2.77 16.45
N PHE A 156 9.72 4.06 16.12
CA PHE A 156 9.76 5.13 17.11
C PHE A 156 8.48 5.18 17.94
N MET A 157 7.30 5.13 17.30
CA MET A 157 6.01 5.09 18.00
C MET A 157 5.90 3.90 18.95
N LEU A 158 6.35 2.71 18.54
CA LEU A 158 6.36 1.52 19.38
C LEU A 158 7.36 1.62 20.54
N LEU A 159 8.50 2.28 20.32
CA LEU A 159 9.50 2.51 21.36
C LEU A 159 8.98 3.45 22.45
N VAL A 160 8.29 4.54 22.06
CA VAL A 160 7.75 5.54 22.99
C VAL A 160 6.40 5.11 23.60
N SER A 161 5.68 4.16 22.98
CA SER A 161 4.39 3.70 23.49
C SER A 161 4.51 2.83 24.74
N LEU A 162 3.79 3.25 25.79
CA LEU A 162 3.57 2.48 27.02
C LEU A 162 2.67 1.25 26.78
N ASN A 163 1.77 1.31 25.78
CA ASN A 163 0.89 0.19 25.42
C ASN A 163 0.93 -0.06 23.90
N LYS A 164 1.92 -0.87 23.50
CA LYS A 164 2.23 -1.17 22.10
C LYS A 164 1.06 -1.86 21.38
N LEU A 165 0.36 -2.78 22.04
CA LEU A 165 -0.82 -3.44 21.46
C LEU A 165 -1.94 -2.43 21.19
N ARG A 166 -2.21 -1.51 22.13
CA ARG A 166 -3.21 -0.45 21.91
C ARG A 166 -2.81 0.51 20.78
N THR A 167 -1.52 0.83 20.64
CA THR A 167 -1.02 1.62 19.51
C THR A 167 -1.23 0.89 18.18
N LEU A 168 -0.89 -0.40 18.11
CA LEU A 168 -1.06 -1.21 16.91
C LEU A 168 -2.54 -1.42 16.56
N LYS A 169 -3.41 -1.65 17.55
CA LYS A 169 -4.87 -1.68 17.37
C LYS A 169 -5.37 -0.40 16.72
N ARG A 170 -5.00 0.77 17.26
CA ARG A 170 -5.40 2.06 16.66
C ARG A 170 -4.89 2.22 15.23
N MET A 171 -3.74 1.66 14.90
CA MET A 171 -3.25 1.66 13.52
C MET A 171 -4.10 0.76 12.63
N ALA A 172 -4.43 -0.45 13.09
CA ALA A 172 -5.35 -1.37 12.38
C ALA A 172 -6.74 -0.74 12.18
N GLU A 173 -7.28 -0.07 13.20
CA GLU A 173 -8.54 0.68 13.11
C GLU A 173 -8.50 1.81 12.08
N ASN A 174 -7.35 2.48 11.93
CA ASN A 174 -7.17 3.51 10.91
C ASN A 174 -7.00 2.90 9.51
N ILE A 175 -6.46 1.69 9.40
CA ILE A 175 -6.28 1.01 8.11
C ILE A 175 -7.63 0.74 7.45
N GLU A 176 -8.66 0.33 8.20
CA GLU A 176 -10.03 0.19 7.65
C GLU A 176 -10.54 1.49 7.04
N ARG A 177 -10.30 2.63 7.71
CA ARG A 177 -10.67 3.95 7.20
C ARG A 177 -9.90 4.33 5.94
N ASP A 178 -8.63 3.95 5.87
CA ASP A 178 -7.78 4.25 4.72
C ASP A 178 -8.19 3.40 3.50
N PHE A 179 -8.60 2.15 3.72
CA PHE A 179 -9.09 1.24 2.67
C PHE A 179 -10.46 1.63 2.10
N GLY A 180 -11.38 2.10 2.94
CA GLY A 180 -12.72 2.51 2.52
C GLY A 180 -13.63 1.33 2.14
N LYS A 181 -14.75 1.64 1.47
CA LYS A 181 -15.87 0.72 1.19
C LYS A 181 -15.56 -0.34 0.12
N GLY A 182 -14.41 -0.22 -0.56
CA GLY A 182 -13.92 -1.25 -1.48
C GLY A 182 -13.57 -2.57 -0.77
N PHE A 183 -13.39 -2.52 0.55
CA PHE A 183 -12.98 -3.65 1.37
C PHE A 183 -14.10 -4.00 2.37
N ASP A 184 -14.23 -5.28 2.71
CA ASP A 184 -15.06 -5.73 3.84
C ASP A 184 -14.13 -6.22 4.94
N ILE A 185 -14.05 -5.44 6.02
CA ILE A 185 -13.10 -5.62 7.12
C ILE A 185 -13.89 -5.73 8.41
N VAL A 186 -13.71 -6.84 9.12
CA VAL A 186 -14.28 -7.07 10.46
C VAL A 186 -13.14 -7.01 11.47
N GLN A 187 -13.32 -6.20 12.52
CA GLN A 187 -12.34 -6.06 13.59
C GLN A 187 -12.89 -6.60 14.90
N GLU A 188 -12.08 -7.42 15.57
CA GLU A 188 -12.41 -8.07 16.83
C GLU A 188 -11.32 -7.80 17.87
N SER A 189 -11.70 -7.63 19.13
CA SER A 189 -10.75 -7.40 20.22
C SER A 189 -11.07 -8.31 21.38
N GLU A 190 -10.02 -8.92 21.94
CA GLU A 190 -10.13 -9.78 23.10
C GLU A 190 -9.56 -9.04 24.32
N VAL A 191 -10.30 -9.10 25.43
CA VAL A 191 -9.90 -8.53 26.72
C VAL A 191 -9.82 -9.63 27.79
N ASP A 192 -8.94 -9.45 28.77
CA ASP A 192 -8.89 -10.33 29.94
C ASP A 192 -9.99 -10.01 30.97
N SER A 193 -10.02 -10.76 32.07
CA SER A 193 -10.97 -10.56 33.19
C SER A 193 -10.90 -9.18 33.85
N ASN A 194 -9.80 -8.44 33.65
CA ASN A 194 -9.60 -7.09 34.15
C ASN A 194 -9.87 -6.03 33.06
N ASN A 195 -10.55 -6.41 31.98
CA ASN A 195 -10.86 -5.57 30.82
C ASN A 195 -9.60 -4.99 30.14
N LYS A 196 -8.47 -5.69 30.17
CA LYS A 196 -7.24 -5.30 29.47
C LYS A 196 -7.17 -5.98 28.12
N LEU A 197 -6.89 -5.22 27.06
CA LEU A 197 -6.67 -5.73 25.71
C LEU A 197 -5.53 -6.76 25.69
N VAL A 198 -5.85 -7.99 25.28
CA VAL A 198 -4.90 -9.11 25.14
C VAL A 198 -4.66 -9.51 23.69
N ALA A 199 -5.66 -9.36 22.83
CA ALA A 199 -5.50 -9.56 21.39
C ALA A 199 -6.42 -8.65 20.58
N HIS A 200 -6.07 -8.44 19.33
CA HIS A 200 -6.85 -7.73 18.35
C HIS A 200 -6.69 -8.40 16.99
N GLN A 201 -7.79 -8.58 16.28
CA GLN A 201 -7.84 -9.29 15.01
C GLN A 201 -8.56 -8.42 13.97
N MET A 202 -8.05 -8.44 12.75
CA MET A 202 -8.64 -7.83 11.57
C MET A 202 -8.83 -8.93 10.53
N VAL A 203 -10.08 -9.16 10.14
CA VAL A 203 -10.49 -10.16 9.15
C VAL A 203 -10.98 -9.44 7.91
N VAL A 204 -10.26 -9.59 6.79
CA VAL A 204 -10.67 -9.03 5.50
C VAL A 204 -11.41 -10.12 4.73
N ARG A 205 -12.72 -9.94 4.52
CA ARG A 205 -13.60 -10.86 3.80
C ARG A 205 -13.70 -10.55 2.31
N ARG A 206 -13.56 -9.26 1.95
CA ARG A 206 -13.50 -8.79 0.58
C ARG A 206 -12.34 -7.83 0.42
N CYS A 207 -11.52 -8.05 -0.61
CA CYS A 207 -10.35 -7.23 -0.90
C CYS A 207 -10.44 -6.70 -2.33
N LEU A 208 -10.53 -5.37 -2.47
CA LEU A 208 -10.61 -4.71 -3.78
C LEU A 208 -9.46 -5.14 -4.70
N TYR A 209 -8.25 -5.28 -4.17
CA TYR A 209 -7.08 -5.73 -4.95
C TYR A 209 -7.30 -7.12 -5.53
N HIS A 210 -7.70 -8.08 -4.68
CA HIS A 210 -7.95 -9.44 -5.12
C HIS A 210 -9.06 -9.49 -6.18
N ASP A 211 -10.19 -8.85 -5.91
CA ASP A 211 -11.34 -8.80 -6.83
C ASP A 211 -10.98 -8.14 -8.17
N PHE A 212 -10.09 -7.13 -8.14
CA PHE A 212 -9.60 -6.45 -9.34
C PHE A 212 -8.70 -7.37 -10.17
N PHE A 213 -7.69 -7.99 -9.55
CA PHE A 213 -6.73 -8.82 -10.26
C PHE A 213 -7.33 -10.14 -10.76
N VAL A 214 -8.28 -10.73 -10.01
CA VAL A 214 -9.06 -11.88 -10.48
C VAL A 214 -9.86 -11.52 -11.72
N ALA A 215 -10.52 -10.36 -11.73
CA ALA A 215 -11.31 -9.92 -12.88
C ALA A 215 -10.48 -9.69 -14.15
N GLU A 216 -9.20 -9.36 -13.99
CA GLU A 216 -8.27 -9.21 -15.11
C GLU A 216 -7.49 -10.49 -15.46
N GLY A 217 -7.68 -11.59 -14.71
CA GLY A 217 -7.02 -12.87 -14.96
C GLY A 217 -5.58 -12.97 -14.42
N TYR A 218 -5.18 -12.11 -13.48
CA TYR A 218 -3.83 -12.08 -12.89
C TYR A 218 -3.84 -12.11 -11.34
N PRO A 219 -4.54 -13.08 -10.70
CA PRO A 219 -4.71 -13.10 -9.25
C PRO A 219 -3.39 -13.12 -8.45
N GLN A 220 -2.30 -13.62 -9.04
CA GLN A 220 -0.97 -13.64 -8.40
C GLN A 220 -0.44 -12.24 -8.06
N VAL A 221 -0.84 -11.20 -8.80
CA VAL A 221 -0.41 -9.80 -8.56
C VAL A 221 -0.93 -9.29 -7.21
N THR A 222 -2.01 -9.88 -6.68
CA THR A 222 -2.53 -9.60 -5.32
C THR A 222 -1.44 -9.75 -4.25
N ARG A 223 -0.49 -10.66 -4.43
CA ARG A 223 0.60 -10.92 -3.48
C ARG A 223 1.47 -9.70 -3.23
N LEU A 224 1.58 -8.76 -4.17
CA LEU A 224 2.28 -7.48 -3.97
C LEU A 224 1.65 -6.68 -2.83
N PHE A 225 0.33 -6.58 -2.81
CA PHE A 225 -0.39 -5.80 -1.80
C PHE A 225 -0.41 -6.54 -0.46
N CYS A 226 -0.53 -7.87 -0.47
CA CYS A 226 -0.34 -8.67 0.75
C CYS A 226 1.08 -8.50 1.33
N ALA A 227 2.10 -8.44 0.49
CA ALA A 227 3.48 -8.19 0.93
C ALA A 227 3.66 -6.77 1.47
N LEU A 228 3.00 -5.76 0.86
CA LEU A 228 2.97 -4.40 1.37
C LEU A 228 2.35 -4.37 2.76
N ASP A 229 1.17 -4.94 2.95
CA ASP A 229 0.50 -5.03 4.25
C ASP A 229 1.38 -5.74 5.29
N ARG A 230 2.01 -6.86 4.91
CA ARG A 230 2.95 -7.58 5.77
C ARG A 230 4.15 -6.71 6.14
N SER A 231 4.65 -5.85 5.24
CA SER A 231 5.81 -4.99 5.50
C SER A 231 5.54 -3.92 6.58
N TYR A 232 4.27 -3.51 6.74
CA TYR A 232 3.88 -2.58 7.81
C TYR A 232 3.98 -3.23 9.19
N PHE A 233 3.58 -4.50 9.32
CA PHE A 233 3.52 -5.18 10.62
C PHE A 233 4.68 -6.14 10.90
N GLY A 234 5.41 -6.59 9.87
CA GLY A 234 6.51 -7.55 9.98
C GLY A 234 7.70 -7.04 10.80
N GLU A 235 7.80 -5.73 10.98
CA GLU A 235 8.82 -5.10 11.85
C GLU A 235 8.47 -5.15 13.35
N VAL A 236 7.27 -5.65 13.71
CA VAL A 236 6.89 -5.86 15.11
C VAL A 236 7.67 -7.06 15.67
N LYS A 237 8.82 -6.77 16.28
CA LYS A 237 9.66 -7.78 16.95
C LYS A 237 9.07 -8.20 18.29
N GLU A 238 8.58 -9.43 18.37
CA GLU A 238 7.99 -10.03 19.59
C GLU A 238 8.83 -9.78 20.85
N LYS A 239 10.11 -10.18 20.84
CA LYS A 239 11.01 -10.03 22.01
C LYS A 239 11.14 -8.57 22.48
N ARG A 240 11.15 -7.62 21.53
CA ARG A 240 11.33 -6.18 21.81
C ARG A 240 10.04 -5.50 22.21
N HIS A 241 8.93 -5.88 21.58
CA HIS A 241 7.66 -5.16 21.67
C HIS A 241 6.64 -5.84 22.58
N GLY A 242 6.83 -7.11 22.94
CA GLY A 242 5.86 -7.87 23.74
C GLY A 242 4.53 -8.08 23.01
N VAL A 243 4.54 -7.99 21.67
CA VAL A 243 3.39 -8.19 20.80
C VAL A 243 3.84 -9.08 19.66
N ARG A 244 3.08 -10.13 19.38
CA ARG A 244 3.25 -10.97 18.21
C ARG A 244 2.23 -10.55 17.15
N PHE A 245 2.73 -10.39 15.93
CA PHE A 245 1.90 -10.22 14.75
C PHE A 245 1.88 -11.55 13.98
N THR A 246 0.71 -11.95 13.53
CA THR A 246 0.52 -13.10 12.64
C THR A 246 -0.39 -12.71 11.48
N LEU A 247 -0.03 -13.20 10.29
CA LEU A 247 -0.88 -13.22 9.11
C LEU A 247 -1.11 -14.68 8.79
N SER A 248 -2.20 -15.24 9.34
CA SER A 248 -2.44 -16.68 9.37
C SER A 248 -3.07 -17.20 8.08
N GLN A 249 -3.85 -16.36 7.40
CA GLN A 249 -4.58 -16.72 6.18
C GLN A 249 -4.58 -15.53 5.22
N THR A 250 -4.65 -15.79 3.91
CA THR A 250 -4.83 -14.78 2.87
C THR A 250 -5.98 -15.18 1.95
N LEU A 251 -6.62 -14.19 1.32
CA LEU A 251 -7.71 -14.42 0.35
C LEU A 251 -7.28 -15.19 -0.91
N VAL A 252 -5.97 -15.34 -1.14
CA VAL A 252 -5.47 -16.17 -2.25
C VAL A 252 -5.66 -17.66 -1.95
N ASP A 253 -5.56 -18.05 -0.68
CA ASP A 253 -5.54 -19.46 -0.26
C ASP A 253 -6.75 -19.84 0.63
N SER A 254 -7.60 -18.87 0.99
CA SER A 254 -8.76 -19.03 1.87
C SER A 254 -9.88 -18.06 1.49
N ASP A 255 -11.01 -18.14 2.21
CA ASP A 255 -12.15 -17.23 2.12
C ASP A 255 -11.93 -15.84 2.75
N SER A 256 -10.81 -15.65 3.46
CA SER A 256 -10.53 -14.44 4.22
C SER A 256 -9.03 -14.23 4.47
N CYS A 257 -8.66 -12.99 4.76
CA CYS A 257 -7.32 -12.61 5.18
C CYS A 257 -7.34 -12.24 6.67
N ILE A 258 -6.55 -12.93 7.50
CA ILE A 258 -6.60 -12.76 8.96
C ILE A 258 -5.29 -12.21 9.47
N PHE A 259 -5.34 -10.97 9.96
CA PHE A 259 -4.26 -10.29 10.67
C PHE A 259 -4.56 -10.34 12.17
N ARG A 260 -3.63 -10.86 12.97
CA ARG A 260 -3.80 -10.93 14.42
C ARG A 260 -2.60 -10.35 15.16
N LEU A 261 -2.91 -9.50 16.13
CA LEU A 261 -1.99 -8.88 17.06
C LEU A 261 -2.29 -9.40 18.46
N GLU A 262 -1.34 -10.06 19.10
CA GLU A 262 -1.53 -10.62 20.43
C GLU A 262 -0.41 -10.21 21.39
N LYS A 263 -0.78 -9.94 22.64
CA LYS A 263 0.20 -9.68 23.69
C LYS A 263 0.91 -10.98 24.02
N THR A 264 2.23 -10.97 23.96
CA THR A 264 3.01 -12.13 24.40
C THR A 264 3.24 -12.02 25.90
N ARG A 265 2.92 -13.08 26.65
CA ARG A 265 3.26 -13.16 28.08
C ARG A 265 4.78 -13.05 28.21
N ARG A 266 5.24 -12.09 29.01
CA ARG A 266 6.58 -12.10 29.59
C ARG A 266 6.47 -12.72 30.96
#